data_AF-A0A7J4HT27-F1
#
_entry.id   AF-A0A7J4HT27-F1
#
_cell.length_a   1.000
_cell.length_b   1.000
_cell.length_c   1.000
_cell.angle_alpha   90.00
_cell.angle_beta   90.00
_cell.angle_gamma   90.00
#
_symmetry.space_group_name_H-M   'P 1'
#
loop_
_entity.id
_entity.type
_entity.pdbx_description
1 polymer ?
#
loop_
_entity_poly.entity_id
_entity_poly.type
_entity_poly.pdbx_seq_one_letter_code
_entity_poly.pdbx_strand_id
1 'polypeptide(L)'
;MPTDQSCFQYETYHEGENKILKVHTERCTFPPSIEYSSLCMSKIIDALLEVSGVTIIILSQQREYEYDYAQTSLLVELALCYKKINKDDRLSYSH
;
A
#
# COMPACT_ATOMS: atom_id res chain seq x y z
N MET A 1 -19.51 8.84 19.74
CA MET A 1 -18.41 7.92 20.10
C MET A 1 -17.38 8.04 19.00
N PRO A 2 -16.10 8.34 19.29
CA PRO A 2 -15.10 8.38 18.23
C PRO A 2 -14.86 6.93 17.80
N THR A 3 -15.14 6.65 16.53
CA THR A 3 -14.88 5.37 15.88
C THR A 3 -13.45 4.93 16.17
N ASP A 4 -13.30 3.69 16.60
CA ASP A 4 -12.03 3.05 16.83
C ASP A 4 -11.38 2.76 15.47
N GLN A 5 -10.86 3.80 14.80
CA GLN A 5 -10.08 3.61 13.58
C GLN A 5 -8.77 2.94 13.99
N SER A 6 -8.64 1.66 13.64
CA SER A 6 -7.38 0.93 13.72
C SER A 6 -6.34 1.60 12.82
N CYS A 7 -5.07 1.59 13.23
CA CYS A 7 -3.99 2.08 12.36
C CYS A 7 -4.00 1.32 11.03
N PHE A 8 -3.79 2.05 9.93
CA PHE A 8 -3.69 1.51 8.58
C PHE A 8 -5.02 0.98 8.02
N GLN A 9 -6.12 1.68 8.29
CA GLN A 9 -7.34 1.48 7.50
C GLN A 9 -7.14 2.11 6.13
N TYR A 10 -7.58 1.43 5.07
CA TYR A 10 -7.53 1.95 3.72
C TYR A 10 -8.90 1.88 3.05
N GLU A 11 -9.15 2.83 2.16
CA GLU A 11 -10.30 2.87 1.29
C GLU A 11 -9.85 3.02 -0.17
N THR A 12 -10.70 2.57 -1.09
CA THR A 12 -10.42 2.68 -2.52
C THR A 12 -11.56 3.37 -3.20
N TYR A 13 -11.26 4.37 -4.01
CA TYR A 13 -12.26 5.06 -4.83
C TYR A 13 -11.69 5.39 -6.20
N HIS A 14 -12.59 5.73 -7.12
CA HIS A 14 -12.24 6.10 -8.48
C HIS A 14 -12.39 7.61 -8.66
N GLU A 15 -11.38 8.25 -9.21
CA GLU A 15 -11.40 9.65 -9.61
C GLU A 15 -11.01 9.74 -11.09
N GLY A 16 -12.03 9.86 -11.95
CA GLY A 16 -11.84 9.75 -13.40
C GLY A 16 -11.32 8.37 -13.81
N GLU A 17 -10.16 8.34 -14.48
CA GLU A 17 -9.48 7.09 -14.86
C GLU A 17 -8.57 6.54 -13.76
N ASN A 18 -8.36 7.31 -12.68
CA ASN A 18 -7.50 6.91 -11.59
C ASN A 18 -8.25 6.08 -10.55
N LYS A 19 -7.62 5.01 -10.08
CA LYS A 19 -8.05 4.25 -8.90
C LYS A 19 -7.14 4.62 -7.74
N ILE A 20 -7.70 5.32 -6.77
CA ILE A 20 -6.97 5.85 -5.63
C ILE A 20 -7.08 4.85 -4.47
N LEU A 21 -5.95 4.53 -3.86
CA LEU A 21 -5.86 3.83 -2.59
C LEU A 21 -5.50 4.85 -1.51
N LYS A 22 -6.49 5.22 -0.68
CA LYS A 22 -6.29 6.15 0.43
C LYS A 22 -6.10 5.38 1.73
N VAL A 23 -4.98 5.61 2.42
CA VAL A 23 -4.59 4.90 3.63
C VAL A 23 -4.52 5.87 4.79
N HIS A 24 -5.31 5.62 5.83
CA HIS A 24 -5.34 6.42 7.05
C HIS A 24 -4.24 5.95 8.02
N THR A 25 -3.26 6.80 8.23
CA THR A 25 -2.08 6.55 9.08
C THR A 25 -2.06 7.44 10.33
N GLU A 26 -3.15 8.15 10.63
CA GLU A 26 -3.27 9.09 11.76
C GLU A 26 -2.92 8.48 13.12
N ARG A 27 -3.30 7.22 13.35
CA ARG A 27 -3.04 6.49 14.60
C ARG A 27 -1.85 5.53 14.53
N CYS A 28 -1.05 5.61 13.47
CA CYS A 28 0.11 4.75 13.28
C CYS A 28 1.34 5.29 14.03
N THR A 29 2.13 4.38 14.60
CA THR A 29 3.38 4.69 15.32
C THR A 29 4.57 4.88 14.40
N PHE A 30 4.41 4.63 13.10
CA PHE A 30 5.40 4.80 12.06
C PHE A 30 5.08 6.03 11.19
N PRO A 31 6.09 6.67 10.59
CA PRO A 31 5.86 7.83 9.73
C PRO A 31 5.09 7.44 8.46
N PRO A 32 4.23 8.33 7.94
CA PRO A 32 3.46 8.12 6.70
C PRO A 32 4.34 8.30 5.46
N SER A 33 5.39 7.50 5.37
CA SER A 33 6.36 7.56 4.27
C SER A 33 6.72 6.15 3.85
N ILE A 34 6.44 5.84 2.59
CA ILE A 34 6.75 4.55 1.98
C ILE A 34 8.26 4.37 1.87
N GLU A 35 8.99 5.44 1.56
CA GLU A 35 10.43 5.41 1.30
C GLU A 35 11.29 5.34 2.58
N TYR A 36 10.83 5.91 3.69
CA TYR A 36 11.59 5.91 4.95
C TYR A 36 11.11 4.88 5.98
N SER A 37 9.92 4.29 5.81
CA SER A 37 9.40 3.27 6.72
C SER A 37 9.21 1.93 6.03
N SER A 38 10.05 0.96 6.39
CA SER A 38 9.89 -0.44 5.96
C SER A 38 8.55 -1.03 6.37
N LEU A 39 8.02 -0.63 7.53
CA LEU A 39 6.70 -1.07 8.00
C LEU A 39 5.56 -0.48 7.17
N CYS A 40 5.65 0.81 6.83
CA CYS A 40 4.67 1.44 5.93
C CYS A 40 4.72 0.77 4.55
N MET A 41 5.92 0.60 3.98
CA MET A 41 6.13 -0.07 2.70
C MET A 41 5.55 -1.47 2.68
N SER A 42 5.84 -2.30 3.69
CA SER A 42 5.31 -3.67 3.77
C SER A 42 3.77 -3.68 3.72
N LYS A 43 3.13 -2.84 4.54
CA LYS A 43 1.67 -2.79 4.59
C LYS A 43 1.05 -2.25 3.30
N ILE A 44 1.72 -1.31 2.63
CA ILE A 44 1.27 -0.81 1.32
C ILE A 44 1.40 -1.90 0.26
N ILE A 45 2.52 -2.65 0.25
CA ILE A 45 2.69 -3.78 -0.66
C ILE A 45 1.58 -4.81 -0.46
N ASP A 46 1.26 -5.16 0.79
CA ASP A 46 0.16 -6.07 1.11
C ASP A 46 -1.18 -5.54 0.55
N ALA A 47 -1.49 -4.25 0.78
CA ALA A 47 -2.69 -3.62 0.25
C ALA A 47 -2.73 -3.59 -1.29
N LEU A 48 -1.60 -3.37 -1.97
CA LEU A 48 -1.50 -3.42 -3.43
C LEU A 48 -1.65 -4.84 -4.00
N LEU A 49 -1.29 -5.87 -3.23
CA LEU A 49 -1.52 -7.26 -3.61
C LEU A 49 -2.99 -7.67 -3.43
N GLU A 50 -3.70 -7.07 -2.47
CA GLU A 50 -5.13 -7.27 -2.24
C GLU A 50 -5.99 -6.48 -3.24
N VAL A 51 -5.60 -5.23 -3.53
CA VAL A 51 -6.33 -4.31 -4.41
C VAL A 51 -5.59 -4.15 -5.74
N SER A 52 -6.13 -4.74 -6.79
CA SER A 52 -5.57 -4.61 -8.13
C SER A 52 -5.92 -3.26 -8.80
N GLY A 53 -5.04 -2.80 -9.69
CA GLY A 53 -5.28 -1.66 -10.56
C GLY A 53 -5.23 -0.29 -9.88
N VAL A 54 -4.59 -0.18 -8.72
CA VAL A 54 -4.33 1.11 -8.05
C VAL A 54 -3.38 1.94 -8.91
N THR A 55 -3.75 3.20 -9.16
CA THR A 55 -2.94 4.15 -9.94
C THR A 55 -2.36 5.27 -9.09
N ILE A 56 -2.98 5.59 -7.94
CA ILE A 56 -2.51 6.64 -7.03
C ILE A 56 -2.65 6.13 -5.60
N ILE A 57 -1.67 6.44 -4.74
CA ILE A 57 -1.71 6.13 -3.31
C ILE A 57 -1.72 7.43 -2.52
N ILE A 58 -2.63 7.56 -1.56
CA ILE A 58 -2.71 8.73 -0.66
C ILE A 58 -2.53 8.26 0.77
N LEU A 59 -1.46 8.70 1.45
CA LEU A 59 -1.31 8.49 2.88
C LEU A 59 -1.91 9.69 3.64
N SER A 60 -2.99 9.45 4.36
CA SER A 60 -3.71 10.45 5.15
C SER A 60 -3.24 10.43 6.60
N GLN A 61 -2.53 11.48 7.02
CA GLN A 61 -2.19 11.75 8.42
C GLN A 61 -2.61 13.18 8.81
N GLN A 62 -1.71 14.00 9.37
CA GLN A 62 -1.95 15.44 9.54
C GLN A 62 -1.92 16.20 8.19
N ARG A 63 -1.29 15.60 7.18
CA ARG A 63 -1.24 16.04 5.79
C ARG A 63 -1.47 14.83 4.90
N GLU A 64 -1.92 15.10 3.68
CA GLU A 64 -2.03 14.08 2.65
C GLU A 64 -0.70 13.98 1.89
N TYR A 65 -0.15 12.78 1.81
CA TYR A 65 1.02 12.46 0.99
C TYR A 65 0.53 11.65 -0.20
N GLU A 66 0.57 12.26 -1.38
CA GLU A 66 0.14 11.63 -2.62
C GLU A 66 1.35 11.05 -3.37
N TYR A 67 1.20 9.81 -3.82
CA TYR A 67 2.12 9.13 -4.71
C TYR A 67 1.46 8.99 -6.07
N ASP A 68 2.09 9.56 -7.08
CA ASP A 68 1.56 9.61 -8.45
C ASP A 68 1.58 8.22 -9.12
N TYR A 69 1.13 8.20 -10.38
CA TYR A 69 1.11 6.98 -11.18
C TYR A 69 2.48 6.32 -11.35
N ALA A 70 3.54 7.10 -11.58
CA ALA A 70 4.87 6.54 -11.83
C ALA A 70 5.45 5.89 -10.56
N GLN A 71 5.24 6.52 -9.41
CA GLN A 71 5.65 5.97 -8.11
C GLN A 71 4.80 4.74 -7.75
N THR A 72 3.49 4.83 -7.96
CA THR A 72 2.55 3.74 -7.67
C THR A 72 2.82 2.53 -8.57
N SER A 73 3.07 2.73 -9.87
CA SER A 73 3.37 1.63 -10.79
C SER A 73 4.63 0.87 -10.38
N LEU A 74 5.66 1.59 -9.93
CA LEU A 74 6.88 0.97 -9.40
C LEU A 74 6.61 0.11 -8.16
N LEU A 75 5.78 0.61 -7.23
CA LEU A 75 5.39 -0.14 -6.03
C LEU A 75 4.55 -1.38 -6.37
N VAL A 76 3.67 -1.28 -7.36
CA VAL A 76 2.88 -2.42 -7.86
C VAL A 76 3.80 -3.47 -8.48
N GLU A 77 4.76 -3.08 -9.31
CA GLU A 77 5.75 -4.00 -9.87
C GLU A 77 6.58 -4.69 -8.77
N LEU A 78 7.01 -3.94 -7.76
CA LEU A 78 7.72 -4.46 -6.61
C LEU A 78 6.87 -5.50 -5.85
N ALA A 79 5.60 -5.18 -5.60
CA ALA A 79 4.66 -6.06 -4.94
C ALA A 79 4.47 -7.39 -5.71
N LEU A 80 4.30 -7.30 -7.04
CA LEU A 80 4.19 -8.47 -7.90
C LEU A 80 5.47 -9.31 -7.92
N CYS A 81 6.63 -8.66 -7.96
CA CYS A 81 7.93 -9.33 -7.87
C CYS A 81 8.08 -10.09 -6.54
N TYR A 82 7.76 -9.44 -5.42
CA TYR A 82 7.76 -10.05 -4.10
C TYR A 82 6.84 -11.28 -4.03
N LYS A 83 5.61 -11.17 -4.55
CA LYS A 83 4.66 -12.28 -4.63
C LYS A 83 5.20 -13.44 -5.47
N LYS A 84 5.87 -13.15 -6.58
CA LYS A 84 6.47 -14.17 -7.46
C LYS A 84 7.59 -14.92 -6.75
N ILE A 85 8.54 -14.21 -6.15
CA ILE A 85 9.66 -14.80 -5.40
C ILE A 85 9.13 -15.69 -4.27
N ASN A 86 8.19 -15.20 -3.46
CA ASN A 86 7.59 -15.99 -2.39
C ASN A 86 6.84 -17.23 -2.89
N LYS A 87 6.23 -17.17 -4.07
CA LYS A 87 5.54 -18.33 -4.67
C LYS A 87 6.56 -19.37 -5.17
N ASP A 88 7.62 -18.91 -5.82
CA ASP A 88 8.69 -19.77 -6.37
C ASP A 88 9.49 -20.43 -5.24
N ASP A 89 9.77 -19.72 -4.14
CA ASP A 89 10.41 -20.27 -2.94
C ASP A 89 9.57 -21.40 -2.33
N ARG A 90 8.25 -21.21 -2.19
CA ARG A 90 7.36 -22.26 -1.65
C ARG A 90 7.33 -23.52 -2.51
N LEU A 91 7.49 -23.38 -3.83
CA LEU A 91 7.62 -24.52 -4.73
C LEU A 91 8.97 -25.22 -4.57
N SER A 92 10.06 -24.48 -4.32
CA SER A 92 11.40 -25.03 -4.16
C SER A 92 11.59 -25.91 -2.92
N TYR A 93 10.89 -25.60 -1.81
CA TYR A 93 10.95 -26.39 -0.56
C TYR A 93 9.93 -27.53 -0.47
N SER A 94 9.15 -27.76 -1.53
CA SER A 94 8.14 -28.84 -1.59
C SER A 94 8.69 -30.15 -2.19
N HIS A 95 10.02 -30.32 -2.26
CA HIS A 95 10.71 -31.50 -2.79
C HIS A 95 11.70 -32.10 -1.80
#